data_AF-A0A7Y5SL34-F1
#
_entry.id   AF-A0A7Y5SL34-F1
#
_cell.length_a   1.000
_cell.length_b   1.000
_cell.length_c   1.000
_cell.angle_alpha   90.00
_cell.angle_beta   90.00
_cell.angle_gamma   90.00
#
_symmetry.space_group_name_H-M   'P 1'
#
loop_
_entity.id
_entity.type
_entity.pdbx_description
1 polymer ?
#
loop_
_entity_poly.entity_id
_entity_poly.type
_entity_poly.pdbx_seq_one_letter_code
_entity_poly.pdbx_strand_id
1 'polypeptide(L)'
;AKDRDVVYVNEHLALLAVLAAKLRGKKCAIRIMVDGSWEIAHRYGWTDDDIDAYQRKTYGFKVWLARTLQKWWWNRVDAIVSCSDYLRRIVIGYGIEPDKVRLIHNVYNGPKTFATTKAQAREKLGVPADRKVVVTVCRLMVWKGVDGLIRAGSAQRVLLITSETYSKYIHPSDRSLRTIFGDGAAATLVEAADEPSLGSFIFGTDGRGAAALMVADGGARPPEAALKPNKRKRWPSRLYMDGPELVKFTLEVVPPLVDRILADTGLTNEEVDFYLMHQATVFMIDHLRNRLLLDSEKVPVDLDYCGNTVSSTIPILMHDLRRSGKLKPGKRSMMIGFGVGFSWAGCMWTETWAAEQALANPAASHQAA
;
A
#
# COMPACT_ATOMS: atom_id res chain seq x y z
N ALA A 1 -9.93 9.51 18.82
CA ALA A 1 -10.37 8.22 19.43
C ALA A 1 -11.68 8.33 20.22
N LYS A 2 -12.01 9.48 20.83
CA LYS A 2 -13.22 9.64 21.67
C LYS A 2 -14.52 9.38 20.89
N ASP A 3 -14.55 9.80 19.63
CA ASP A 3 -15.73 9.71 18.75
C ASP A 3 -15.67 8.53 17.75
N ARG A 4 -14.84 7.52 18.02
CA ARG A 4 -14.68 6.35 17.13
C ARG A 4 -15.13 5.08 17.82
N ASP A 5 -15.70 4.15 17.06
CA ASP A 5 -16.25 2.88 17.57
C ASP A 5 -15.16 1.83 17.83
N VAL A 6 -14.08 1.87 17.04
CA VAL A 6 -12.96 0.91 17.09
C VAL A 6 -11.64 1.64 16.93
N VAL A 7 -10.63 1.24 17.70
CA VAL A 7 -9.23 1.64 17.54
C VAL A 7 -8.50 0.51 16.81
N TYR A 8 -8.16 0.72 15.55
CA TYR A 8 -7.38 -0.21 14.75
C TYR A 8 -5.91 0.21 14.73
N VAL A 9 -5.02 -0.67 15.18
CA VAL A 9 -3.58 -0.38 15.29
C VAL A 9 -2.83 -1.25 14.30
N ASN A 10 -2.05 -0.60 13.44
CA ASN A 10 -1.28 -1.25 12.39
C ASN A 10 0.22 -1.18 12.74
N GLU A 11 0.63 -1.78 13.86
CA GLU A 11 2.06 -1.82 14.25
C GLU A 11 2.34 -2.78 15.42
N HIS A 12 3.61 -3.18 15.57
CA HIS A 12 4.10 -4.11 16.60
C HIS A 12 4.26 -3.46 17.99
N LEU A 13 4.32 -2.12 18.06
CA LEU A 13 4.41 -1.32 19.29
C LEU A 13 3.04 -0.78 19.71
N ALA A 14 2.04 -1.67 19.77
CA ALA A 14 0.65 -1.28 20.02
C ALA A 14 0.34 -0.91 21.49
N LEU A 15 1.28 -1.09 22.43
CA LEU A 15 1.03 -0.96 23.88
C LEU A 15 0.32 0.34 24.25
N LEU A 16 0.83 1.50 23.81
CA LEU A 16 0.26 2.80 24.14
C LEU A 16 -1.14 2.99 23.52
N ALA A 17 -1.33 2.51 22.30
CA ALA A 17 -2.62 2.57 21.61
C ALA A 17 -3.67 1.65 22.25
N VAL A 18 -3.26 0.45 22.68
CA VAL A 18 -4.11 -0.50 23.41
C VAL A 18 -4.50 0.07 24.78
N LEU A 19 -3.55 0.66 25.51
CA LEU A 19 -3.81 1.36 26.77
C LEU A 19 -4.80 2.50 26.58
N ALA A 20 -4.58 3.34 25.56
CA ALA A 20 -5.47 4.45 25.26
C ALA A 20 -6.89 3.96 24.89
N ALA A 21 -7.02 2.89 24.09
CA ALA A 21 -8.31 2.30 23.76
C ALA A 21 -9.03 1.78 25.01
N LYS A 22 -8.30 1.07 25.88
CA LYS A 22 -8.83 0.50 27.11
C LYS A 22 -9.29 1.56 28.11
N LEU A 23 -8.48 2.59 28.34
CA LEU A 23 -8.82 3.74 29.20
C LEU A 23 -10.05 4.50 28.68
N ARG A 24 -10.38 4.37 27.40
CA ARG A 24 -11.53 5.02 26.75
C ARG A 24 -12.71 4.08 26.52
N GLY A 25 -12.65 2.82 26.98
CA GLY A 25 -13.71 1.83 26.79
C GLY A 25 -14.00 1.50 25.33
N LYS A 26 -13.01 1.64 24.44
CA LYS A 26 -13.16 1.39 23.00
C LYS A 26 -12.67 0.00 22.63
N LYS A 27 -13.36 -0.63 21.69
CA LYS A 27 -12.89 -1.88 21.07
C LYS A 27 -11.57 -1.63 20.37
N CYS A 28 -10.61 -2.53 20.51
CA CYS A 28 -9.27 -2.41 19.95
C CYS A 28 -8.95 -3.65 19.11
N ALA A 29 -8.55 -3.44 17.86
CA ALA A 29 -8.02 -4.50 17.02
C ALA A 29 -6.60 -4.16 16.60
N ILE A 30 -5.73 -5.16 16.58
CA ILE A 30 -4.34 -4.98 16.17
C ILE A 30 -4.04 -5.87 14.98
N ARG A 31 -3.21 -5.40 14.04
CA ARG A 31 -2.68 -6.23 12.96
C ARG A 31 -1.21 -6.54 13.22
N ILE A 32 -0.87 -7.82 13.21
CA ILE A 32 0.50 -8.30 13.33
C ILE A 32 1.08 -8.53 11.93
N MET A 33 2.35 -8.16 11.77
CA MET A 33 3.12 -8.30 10.53
C MET A 33 4.47 -9.00 10.78
N VAL A 34 4.89 -9.08 12.05
CA VAL A 34 6.05 -9.81 12.56
C VAL A 34 5.86 -10.05 14.07
N ASP A 35 6.67 -10.91 14.68
CA ASP A 35 6.81 -10.96 16.14
C ASP A 35 7.51 -9.68 16.63
N GLY A 36 6.78 -8.82 17.34
CA GLY A 36 7.27 -7.54 17.83
C GLY A 36 8.37 -7.66 18.89
N SER A 37 8.36 -8.70 19.73
CA SER A 37 9.41 -8.87 20.73
C SER A 37 10.71 -9.35 20.08
N TRP A 38 10.62 -10.17 19.03
CA TRP A 38 11.77 -10.56 18.21
C TRP A 38 12.37 -9.34 17.50
N GLU A 39 11.53 -8.51 16.89
CA GLU A 39 11.97 -7.32 16.17
C GLU A 39 12.61 -6.28 17.11
N ILE A 40 12.03 -6.05 18.30
CA ILE A 40 12.65 -5.21 19.34
C ILE A 40 14.01 -5.78 19.75
N ALA A 41 14.08 -7.09 19.99
CA ALA A 41 15.33 -7.74 20.40
C ALA A 41 16.43 -7.61 19.34
N HIS A 42 16.09 -7.73 18.05
CA HIS A 42 17.04 -7.46 16.94
C HIS A 42 17.46 -6.01 16.87
N ARG A 43 16.50 -5.07 16.89
CA ARG A 43 16.78 -3.63 16.77
C ARG A 43 17.70 -3.10 17.87
N TYR A 44 17.60 -3.66 19.08
CA TYR A 44 18.45 -3.28 20.20
C TYR A 44 19.66 -4.21 20.42
N GLY A 45 19.93 -5.15 19.50
CA GLY A 45 21.10 -6.04 19.56
C GLY A 45 21.10 -7.00 20.74
N TRP A 46 19.91 -7.42 21.21
CA TRP A 46 19.78 -8.40 22.30
C TRP A 46 19.90 -9.85 21.81
N THR A 47 19.76 -10.06 20.50
CA THR A 47 19.90 -11.35 19.82
C THR A 47 20.05 -11.12 18.32
N ASP A 48 20.80 -11.99 17.65
CA ASP A 48 20.93 -12.08 16.19
C ASP A 48 20.28 -13.35 15.62
N ASP A 49 19.50 -14.06 16.45
CA ASP A 49 18.84 -15.31 16.07
C ASP A 49 17.67 -15.06 15.10
N ASP A 50 17.53 -15.89 14.07
CA ASP A 50 16.31 -15.83 13.25
C ASP A 50 15.03 -16.04 14.08
N ILE A 51 13.89 -15.67 13.50
CA ILE A 51 12.60 -15.69 14.20
C ILE A 51 12.21 -17.09 14.71
N ASP A 52 12.62 -18.17 14.03
CA ASP A 52 12.31 -19.55 14.42
C ASP A 52 13.17 -20.00 15.59
N ALA A 53 14.47 -19.72 15.55
CA ALA A 53 15.39 -19.93 16.66
C ALA A 53 14.96 -19.11 17.89
N TYR A 54 14.51 -17.88 17.66
CA TYR A 54 13.97 -17.03 18.70
C TYR A 54 12.77 -17.67 19.39
N GLN A 55 11.77 -18.18 18.66
CA GLN A 55 10.60 -18.80 19.30
C GLN A 55 10.95 -19.98 20.23
N ARG A 56 12.07 -20.68 20.00
CA ARG A 56 12.43 -21.90 20.72
C ARG A 56 13.39 -21.68 21.89
N LYS A 57 14.15 -20.58 21.86
CA LYS A 57 15.16 -20.28 22.87
C LYS A 57 14.60 -19.47 24.04
N THR A 58 15.23 -19.67 25.20
CA THR A 58 15.10 -18.79 26.36
C THR A 58 16.18 -17.72 26.32
N TYR A 59 15.83 -16.50 26.69
CA TYR A 59 16.72 -15.34 26.65
C TYR A 59 16.71 -14.62 28.01
N GLY A 60 17.67 -13.70 28.18
CA GLY A 60 17.78 -12.89 29.38
C GLY A 60 16.61 -11.93 29.61
N PHE A 61 16.66 -11.21 30.74
CA PHE A 61 15.58 -10.39 31.28
C PHE A 61 14.93 -9.42 30.28
N LYS A 62 15.72 -8.74 29.42
CA LYS A 62 15.20 -7.77 28.45
C LYS A 62 14.24 -8.39 27.43
N VAL A 63 14.64 -9.55 26.89
CA VAL A 63 13.82 -10.31 25.93
C VAL A 63 12.62 -10.92 26.63
N TRP A 64 12.81 -11.47 27.83
CA TRP A 64 11.71 -11.96 28.66
C TRP A 64 10.66 -10.86 28.92
N LEU A 65 11.09 -9.65 29.25
CA LEU A 65 10.21 -8.51 29.50
C LEU A 65 9.46 -8.11 28.22
N ALA A 66 10.14 -8.03 27.08
CA ALA A 66 9.50 -7.72 25.80
C ALA A 66 8.42 -8.75 25.43
N ARG A 67 8.70 -10.04 25.59
CA ARG A 67 7.72 -11.12 25.38
C ARG A 67 6.53 -11.00 26.32
N THR A 68 6.80 -10.71 27.59
CA THR A 68 5.78 -10.59 28.63
C THR A 68 4.85 -9.41 28.36
N LEU A 69 5.40 -8.25 28.02
CA LEU A 69 4.60 -7.09 27.64
C LEU A 69 3.79 -7.37 26.37
N GLN A 70 4.40 -8.00 25.37
CA GLN A 70 3.72 -8.34 24.13
C GLN A 70 2.50 -9.21 24.35
N LYS A 71 2.68 -10.30 25.11
CA LYS A 71 1.59 -11.16 25.56
C LYS A 71 0.52 -10.37 26.32
N TRP A 72 0.93 -9.45 27.18
CA TRP A 72 0.02 -8.68 28.02
C TRP A 72 -0.93 -7.78 27.23
N TRP A 73 -0.44 -7.08 26.18
CA TRP A 73 -1.31 -6.22 25.37
C TRP A 73 -2.08 -7.02 24.31
N TRP A 74 -1.51 -8.10 23.76
CA TRP A 74 -2.25 -9.03 22.90
C TRP A 74 -3.46 -9.66 23.62
N ASN A 75 -3.35 -9.91 24.93
CA ASN A 75 -4.49 -10.36 25.72
C ASN A 75 -5.56 -9.28 25.95
N ARG A 76 -5.22 -7.99 25.82
CA ARG A 76 -6.13 -6.87 26.14
C ARG A 76 -6.87 -6.26 24.96
N VAL A 77 -6.58 -6.69 23.73
CA VAL A 77 -7.31 -6.26 22.54
C VAL A 77 -8.57 -7.09 22.36
N ASP A 78 -9.47 -6.71 21.46
CA ASP A 78 -10.68 -7.47 21.11
C ASP A 78 -10.42 -8.46 19.96
N ALA A 79 -9.49 -8.12 19.06
CA ALA A 79 -9.10 -8.97 17.95
C ALA A 79 -7.64 -8.75 17.54
N ILE A 80 -7.00 -9.82 17.09
CA ILE A 80 -5.69 -9.81 16.45
C ILE A 80 -5.86 -10.26 15.01
N VAL A 81 -5.43 -9.44 14.06
CA VAL A 81 -5.39 -9.79 12.64
C VAL A 81 -4.01 -10.31 12.31
N SER A 82 -3.90 -11.62 12.07
CA SER A 82 -2.67 -12.25 11.57
C SER A 82 -2.65 -12.25 10.05
N CYS A 83 -1.49 -11.96 9.46
CA CYS A 83 -1.35 -11.94 8.02
C CYS A 83 -0.79 -13.22 7.37
N SER A 84 -0.49 -14.23 8.16
CA SER A 84 -0.06 -15.54 7.69
C SER A 84 -0.34 -16.61 8.75
N ASP A 85 -0.47 -17.87 8.33
CA ASP A 85 -0.54 -18.98 9.28
C ASP A 85 0.71 -19.07 10.16
N TYR A 86 1.86 -18.70 9.61
CA TYR A 86 3.12 -18.64 10.35
C TYR A 86 3.03 -17.70 11.55
N LEU A 87 2.62 -16.44 11.34
CA LEU A 87 2.47 -15.47 12.42
C LEU A 87 1.31 -15.81 13.35
N ARG A 88 0.25 -16.44 12.83
CA ARG A 88 -0.87 -16.92 13.63
C ARG A 88 -0.39 -17.97 14.64
N ARG A 89 0.45 -18.92 14.20
CA ARG A 89 1.05 -19.93 15.09
C ARG A 89 1.94 -19.30 16.14
N ILE A 90 2.71 -18.26 15.79
CA ILE A 90 3.49 -17.52 16.78
C ILE A 90 2.58 -16.92 17.84
N VAL A 91 1.56 -16.15 17.44
CA VAL A 91 0.64 -15.52 18.41
C VAL A 91 -0.08 -16.52 19.31
N ILE A 92 -0.53 -17.64 18.75
CA ILE A 92 -1.10 -18.74 19.54
C ILE A 92 -0.04 -19.35 20.48
N GLY A 93 1.21 -19.47 20.03
CA GLY A 93 2.35 -19.92 20.84
C GLY A 93 2.65 -19.02 22.04
N TYR A 94 2.31 -17.73 21.99
CA TYR A 94 2.35 -16.83 23.16
C TYR A 94 1.20 -17.10 24.16
N GLY A 95 0.30 -18.03 23.85
CA GLY A 95 -0.86 -18.38 24.67
C GLY A 95 -2.06 -17.45 24.46
N ILE A 96 -2.18 -16.83 23.28
CA ILE A 96 -3.37 -16.06 22.92
C ILE A 96 -4.44 -17.02 22.40
N GLU A 97 -5.69 -16.80 22.83
CA GLU A 97 -6.84 -17.61 22.43
C GLU A 97 -7.02 -17.62 20.89
N PRO A 98 -7.11 -18.79 20.25
CA PRO A 98 -7.16 -18.91 18.79
C PRO A 98 -8.30 -18.12 18.14
N ASP A 99 -9.46 -18.02 18.79
CA ASP A 99 -10.65 -17.32 18.28
C ASP A 99 -10.47 -15.80 18.20
N LYS A 100 -9.55 -15.27 19.01
CA LYS A 100 -9.13 -13.87 18.99
C LYS A 100 -8.24 -13.55 17.81
N VAL A 101 -7.59 -14.55 17.21
CA VAL A 101 -6.63 -14.41 16.11
C VAL A 101 -7.31 -14.69 14.77
N ARG A 102 -7.76 -13.61 14.12
CA ARG A 102 -8.35 -13.64 12.78
C ARG A 102 -7.23 -13.72 11.74
N LEU A 103 -7.18 -14.81 11.00
CA LEU A 103 -6.29 -14.94 9.85
C LEU A 103 -6.86 -14.15 8.66
N ILE A 104 -6.10 -13.17 8.19
CA ILE A 104 -6.36 -12.38 6.99
C ILE A 104 -5.05 -12.34 6.21
N HIS A 105 -4.85 -13.25 5.26
CA HIS A 105 -3.59 -13.36 4.53
C HIS A 105 -3.21 -12.04 3.82
N ASN A 106 -1.96 -11.59 4.01
CA ASN A 106 -1.42 -10.44 3.28
C ASN A 106 -1.16 -10.71 1.80
N VAL A 107 -1.06 -11.98 1.45
CA VAL A 107 -0.75 -12.47 0.11
C VAL A 107 -1.59 -13.71 -0.13
N TYR A 108 -2.34 -13.66 -1.22
CA TYR A 108 -2.89 -14.86 -1.83
C TYR A 108 -1.74 -15.64 -2.46
N ASN A 109 -1.47 -16.85 -1.96
CA ASN A 109 -0.61 -17.83 -2.63
C ASN A 109 -1.47 -19.03 -3.07
N GLY A 110 -2.62 -18.74 -3.65
CA GLY A 110 -3.50 -19.76 -4.22
C GLY A 110 -3.06 -20.16 -5.62
N PRO A 111 -3.74 -21.15 -6.23
CA PRO A 111 -3.29 -21.78 -7.47
C PRO A 111 -3.10 -20.77 -8.61
N LYS A 112 -2.05 -21.00 -9.42
CA LYS A 112 -1.68 -20.19 -10.61
C LYS A 112 -2.76 -20.16 -11.70
N THR A 113 -3.78 -21.01 -11.59
CA THR A 113 -4.88 -21.13 -12.55
C THR A 113 -6.21 -20.82 -11.87
N PHE A 114 -6.96 -19.93 -12.52
CA PHE A 114 -8.30 -19.54 -12.10
C PHE A 114 -9.29 -20.69 -12.29
N ALA A 115 -10.11 -20.96 -11.28
CA ALA A 115 -11.26 -21.84 -11.42
C ALA A 115 -12.38 -21.09 -12.15
N THR A 116 -13.18 -21.80 -12.95
CA THR A 116 -14.23 -21.21 -13.81
C THR A 116 -15.48 -20.78 -13.05
N THR A 117 -15.61 -21.13 -11.75
CA THR A 117 -16.78 -20.78 -10.94
C THR A 117 -16.43 -20.38 -9.50
N LYS A 118 -17.29 -19.54 -8.89
CA LYS A 118 -17.19 -19.07 -7.48
C LYS A 118 -17.09 -20.22 -6.48
N ALA A 119 -17.83 -21.31 -6.69
CA ALA A 119 -17.83 -22.47 -5.78
C ALA A 119 -16.47 -23.19 -5.78
N GLN A 120 -15.93 -23.46 -6.97
CA GLN A 120 -14.63 -24.14 -7.12
C GLN A 120 -13.46 -23.30 -6.61
N ALA A 121 -13.52 -21.97 -6.79
CA ALA A 121 -12.51 -21.08 -6.24
C ALA A 121 -12.53 -21.09 -4.71
N ARG A 122 -13.71 -21.00 -4.09
CA ARG A 122 -13.86 -21.03 -2.62
C ARG A 122 -13.43 -22.37 -2.01
N GLU A 123 -13.75 -23.47 -2.69
CA GLU A 123 -13.30 -24.82 -2.31
C GLU A 123 -11.78 -24.94 -2.36
N LYS A 124 -11.14 -24.53 -3.47
CA LYS A 124 -9.68 -24.51 -3.60
C LYS A 124 -8.97 -23.62 -2.58
N LEU A 125 -9.66 -22.61 -2.06
CA LEU A 125 -9.14 -21.67 -1.07
C LEU A 125 -9.48 -22.02 0.38
N GLY A 126 -10.24 -23.11 0.60
CA GLY A 126 -10.69 -23.50 1.93
C GLY A 126 -11.56 -22.43 2.61
N VAL A 127 -12.27 -21.60 1.84
CA VAL A 127 -13.12 -20.52 2.35
C VAL A 127 -14.59 -20.96 2.35
N PRO A 128 -15.23 -21.16 3.52
CA PRO A 128 -16.65 -21.53 3.62
C PRO A 128 -17.56 -20.53 2.90
N ALA A 129 -18.67 -20.99 2.31
CA ALA A 129 -19.53 -20.20 1.41
C ALA A 129 -20.08 -18.90 2.01
N ASP A 130 -20.24 -18.84 3.33
CA ASP A 130 -20.84 -17.76 4.12
C ASP A 130 -19.82 -16.74 4.67
N ARG A 131 -18.52 -17.04 4.56
CA ARG A 131 -17.47 -16.21 5.17
C ARG A 131 -17.20 -14.93 4.37
N LYS A 132 -17.33 -13.77 5.03
CA LYS A 132 -16.92 -12.45 4.53
C LYS A 132 -15.39 -12.33 4.59
N VAL A 133 -14.76 -11.89 3.51
CA VAL A 133 -13.30 -11.70 3.43
C VAL A 133 -13.00 -10.20 3.32
N VAL A 134 -12.13 -9.71 4.20
CA VAL A 134 -11.54 -8.38 4.10
C VAL A 134 -10.14 -8.55 3.52
N VAL A 135 -9.86 -7.91 2.40
CA VAL A 135 -8.55 -7.93 1.76
C VAL A 135 -7.91 -6.56 1.98
N THR A 136 -6.70 -6.51 2.53
CA THR A 136 -5.95 -5.25 2.69
C THR A 136 -4.67 -5.32 1.89
N VAL A 137 -4.45 -4.34 1.02
CA VAL A 137 -3.24 -4.28 0.18
C VAL A 137 -2.46 -3.02 0.53
N CYS A 138 -1.20 -3.18 0.90
CA CYS A 138 -0.32 -2.08 1.32
C CYS A 138 0.80 -1.76 0.29
N ARG A 139 0.79 -2.42 -0.88
CA ARG A 139 1.67 -2.15 -2.04
C ARG A 139 1.06 -2.82 -3.26
N LEU A 140 0.69 -2.12 -4.33
CA LEU A 140 0.11 -2.74 -5.52
C LEU A 140 1.22 -3.50 -6.28
N MET A 141 1.16 -4.83 -6.25
CA MET A 141 2.02 -5.70 -7.04
C MET A 141 1.12 -6.72 -7.75
N VAL A 142 1.49 -7.10 -8.98
CA VAL A 142 0.69 -7.98 -9.87
C VAL A 142 0.19 -9.24 -9.15
N TRP A 143 1.02 -9.86 -8.32
CA TRP A 143 0.69 -11.11 -7.61
C TRP A 143 -0.29 -10.95 -6.44
N LYS A 144 -0.72 -9.74 -6.09
CA LYS A 144 -1.69 -9.54 -4.99
C LYS A 144 -3.15 -9.72 -5.41
N GLY A 145 -3.44 -9.70 -6.72
CA GLY A 145 -4.68 -10.23 -7.28
C GLY A 145 -5.99 -9.62 -6.75
N VAL A 146 -6.03 -8.34 -6.38
CA VAL A 146 -7.22 -7.69 -5.80
C VAL A 146 -8.44 -7.81 -6.72
N ASP A 147 -8.26 -7.47 -8.00
CA ASP A 147 -9.30 -7.62 -9.03
C ASP A 147 -9.75 -9.09 -9.14
N GLY A 148 -8.81 -10.03 -9.15
CA GLY A 148 -9.11 -11.47 -9.15
C GLY A 148 -9.92 -11.93 -7.93
N LEU A 149 -9.68 -11.38 -6.74
CA LEU A 149 -10.44 -11.68 -5.52
C LEU A 149 -11.88 -11.17 -5.59
N ILE A 150 -12.10 -10.00 -6.19
CA ILE A 150 -13.44 -9.42 -6.40
C ILE A 150 -14.18 -10.20 -7.48
N ARG A 151 -13.56 -10.42 -8.65
CA ARG A 151 -14.14 -11.19 -9.76
C ARG A 151 -14.48 -12.63 -9.38
N ALA A 152 -13.68 -13.25 -8.52
CA ALA A 152 -13.98 -14.58 -7.98
C ALA A 152 -15.11 -14.60 -6.93
N GLY A 153 -15.72 -13.44 -6.63
CA GLY A 153 -16.74 -13.29 -5.59
C GLY A 153 -16.23 -13.59 -4.17
N SER A 154 -14.91 -13.53 -3.97
CA SER A 154 -14.26 -13.80 -2.68
C SER A 154 -14.29 -12.56 -1.76
N ALA A 155 -14.34 -11.36 -2.34
CA ALA A 155 -14.56 -10.10 -1.63
C ALA A 155 -15.58 -9.23 -2.38
N GLN A 156 -16.45 -8.53 -1.64
CA GLN A 156 -17.38 -7.53 -2.22
C GLN A 156 -16.94 -6.09 -1.98
N ARG A 157 -16.13 -5.85 -0.95
CA ARG A 157 -15.65 -4.54 -0.55
C ARG A 157 -14.21 -4.67 -0.08
N VAL A 158 -13.30 -3.96 -0.73
CA VAL A 158 -11.86 -3.97 -0.44
C VAL A 158 -11.44 -2.55 -0.10
N LEU A 159 -10.89 -2.37 1.10
CA LEU A 159 -10.27 -1.09 1.48
C LEU A 159 -8.77 -1.15 1.12
N LEU A 160 -8.41 -0.44 0.04
CA LEU A 160 -7.03 -0.25 -0.38
C LEU A 160 -6.45 0.96 0.36
N ILE A 161 -5.33 0.78 1.06
CA ILE A 161 -4.67 1.87 1.79
C ILE A 161 -3.25 2.00 1.29
N THR A 162 -2.88 3.21 0.89
CA THR A 162 -1.50 3.62 0.60
C THR A 162 -1.06 4.59 1.69
N SER A 163 0.19 4.48 2.15
CA SER A 163 0.74 5.39 3.15
C SER A 163 2.25 5.33 3.16
N GLU A 164 2.87 6.50 3.14
CA GLU A 164 4.30 6.66 2.92
C GLU A 164 4.85 7.76 3.83
N THR A 165 6.03 7.51 4.40
CA THR A 165 6.74 8.48 5.26
C THR A 165 8.20 8.62 4.82
N TYR A 166 8.40 8.96 3.54
CA TYR A 166 9.73 9.06 2.94
C TYR A 166 10.62 10.08 3.63
N SER A 167 10.03 11.08 4.29
CA SER A 167 10.76 12.07 5.10
C SER A 167 11.74 11.44 6.10
N LYS A 168 11.41 10.26 6.64
CA LYS A 168 12.23 9.54 7.65
C LYS A 168 13.57 9.02 7.11
N TYR A 169 13.74 8.97 5.79
CA TYR A 169 14.96 8.50 5.13
C TYR A 169 15.78 9.64 4.51
N ILE A 170 15.29 10.87 4.57
CA ILE A 170 15.87 12.04 3.91
C ILE A 170 16.55 12.91 4.95
N HIS A 171 17.84 13.17 4.75
CA HIS A 171 18.61 14.00 5.67
C HIS A 171 18.17 15.48 5.58
N PRO A 172 18.13 16.25 6.69
CA PRO A 172 17.72 17.65 6.67
C PRO A 172 18.47 18.55 5.69
N SER A 173 19.74 18.24 5.39
CA SER A 173 20.55 19.00 4.44
C SER A 173 20.34 18.63 2.97
N ASP A 174 19.63 17.54 2.68
CA ASP A 174 19.42 17.05 1.31
C ASP A 174 18.35 17.87 0.60
N ARG A 175 18.79 18.98 0.03
CA ARG A 175 17.91 19.89 -0.70
C ARG A 175 17.34 19.28 -1.96
N SER A 176 17.92 18.20 -2.50
CA SER A 176 17.40 17.56 -3.71
C SER A 176 16.18 16.69 -3.43
N LEU A 177 16.15 15.96 -2.32
CA LEU A 177 15.04 15.07 -2.00
C LEU A 177 13.94 15.78 -1.19
N ARG A 178 14.32 16.71 -0.31
CA ARG A 178 13.37 17.44 0.55
C ARG A 178 12.42 18.37 -0.20
N THR A 179 12.79 18.80 -1.40
CA THR A 179 11.92 19.61 -2.27
C THR A 179 10.96 18.77 -3.10
N ILE A 180 11.10 17.44 -3.07
CA ILE A 180 10.32 16.51 -3.89
C ILE A 180 9.32 15.77 -3.02
N PHE A 181 9.77 15.09 -1.97
CA PHE A 181 8.95 14.12 -1.24
C PHE A 181 8.14 14.75 -0.11
N GLY A 182 6.89 14.32 -0.01
CA GLY A 182 6.01 14.54 1.13
C GLY A 182 5.57 13.21 1.75
N ASP A 183 5.09 13.30 2.98
CA ASP A 183 4.47 12.17 3.67
C ASP A 183 2.95 12.23 3.46
N GLY A 184 2.32 11.07 3.28
CA GLY A 184 0.90 11.04 2.96
C GLY A 184 0.28 9.66 3.13
N ALA A 185 -1.05 9.63 3.13
CA ALA A 185 -1.82 8.40 3.11
C ALA A 185 -3.14 8.62 2.36
N ALA A 186 -3.67 7.56 1.76
CA ALA A 186 -4.98 7.55 1.15
C ALA A 186 -5.68 6.22 1.38
N ALA A 187 -7.01 6.26 1.44
CA ALA A 187 -7.87 5.11 1.56
C ALA A 187 -8.89 5.10 0.42
N THR A 188 -8.89 4.01 -0.36
CA THR A 188 -9.77 3.82 -1.50
C THR A 188 -10.63 2.59 -1.25
N LEU A 189 -11.95 2.76 -1.23
CA LEU A 189 -12.88 1.64 -1.21
C LEU A 189 -13.11 1.17 -2.65
N VAL A 190 -12.85 -0.11 -2.90
CA VAL A 190 -13.14 -0.79 -4.15
C VAL A 190 -14.28 -1.78 -3.89
N GLU A 191 -15.38 -1.61 -4.61
CA GLU A 191 -16.57 -2.44 -4.44
C GLU A 191 -16.79 -3.31 -5.68
N ALA A 192 -17.39 -4.49 -5.45
CA ALA A 192 -17.93 -5.28 -6.55
C ALA A 192 -19.08 -4.52 -7.22
N ALA A 193 -19.11 -4.55 -8.54
CA ALA A 193 -20.18 -4.00 -9.37
C ALA A 193 -20.54 -5.02 -10.45
N ASP A 194 -21.75 -4.90 -10.99
CA ASP A 194 -22.21 -5.79 -12.06
C ASP A 194 -21.43 -5.54 -13.36
N GLU A 195 -21.12 -4.26 -13.65
CA GLU A 195 -20.32 -3.84 -14.79
C GLU A 195 -18.90 -3.43 -14.38
N PRO A 196 -17.86 -3.81 -15.14
CA PRO A 196 -16.48 -3.44 -14.83
C PRO A 196 -16.23 -1.96 -15.08
N SER A 197 -15.77 -1.25 -14.05
CA SER A 197 -15.29 0.14 -14.17
C SER A 197 -13.76 0.25 -14.29
N LEU A 198 -13.03 -0.83 -14.05
CA LEU A 198 -11.57 -0.92 -14.15
C LEU A 198 -11.17 -2.01 -15.16
N GLY A 199 -10.25 -1.70 -16.05
CA GLY A 199 -9.84 -2.61 -17.12
C GLY A 199 -8.46 -2.31 -17.70
N SER A 200 -8.04 -3.15 -18.64
CA SER A 200 -6.80 -3.01 -19.42
C SER A 200 -5.57 -2.72 -18.56
N PHE A 201 -5.34 -3.58 -17.58
CA PHE A 201 -4.21 -3.47 -16.69
C PHE A 201 -2.94 -3.95 -17.39
N ILE A 202 -1.98 -3.05 -17.53
CA ILE A 202 -0.63 -3.36 -18.02
C ILE A 202 0.36 -3.13 -16.90
N PHE A 203 1.32 -4.04 -16.77
CA PHE A 203 2.32 -4.03 -15.72
C PHE A 203 3.71 -4.25 -16.30
N GLY A 204 4.71 -3.69 -15.63
CA GLY A 204 6.10 -3.99 -15.94
C GLY A 204 7.00 -3.84 -14.72
N THR A 205 8.11 -4.56 -14.78
CA THR A 205 9.16 -4.52 -13.76
C THR A 205 10.53 -4.72 -14.39
N ASP A 206 11.52 -4.00 -13.88
CA ASP A 206 12.91 -4.16 -14.26
C ASP A 206 13.83 -3.95 -13.05
N GLY A 207 14.26 -5.05 -12.44
CA GLY A 207 15.15 -5.01 -11.26
C GLY A 207 16.53 -4.43 -11.54
N ARG A 208 16.96 -4.28 -12.81
CA ARG A 208 18.24 -3.65 -13.16
C ARG A 208 18.29 -2.19 -12.71
N GLY A 209 17.13 -1.52 -12.63
CA GLY A 209 16.99 -0.16 -12.13
C GLY A 209 17.09 0.02 -10.60
N ALA A 210 17.23 -1.07 -9.84
CA ALA A 210 17.26 -1.00 -8.36
C ALA A 210 18.35 -0.04 -7.83
N ALA A 211 19.45 0.10 -8.57
CA ALA A 211 20.55 0.96 -8.18
C ALA A 211 20.28 2.48 -8.36
N ALA A 212 19.17 2.86 -9.01
CA ALA A 212 18.79 4.24 -9.28
C ALA A 212 17.92 4.87 -8.18
N LEU A 213 17.18 4.09 -7.40
CA LEU A 213 16.37 4.61 -6.29
C LEU A 213 16.26 3.56 -5.20
N MET A 214 16.88 3.80 -4.04
CA MET A 214 16.97 2.80 -2.97
C MET A 214 17.26 3.40 -1.60
N VAL A 215 17.02 2.59 -0.57
CA VAL A 215 17.70 2.70 0.72
C VAL A 215 18.62 1.49 0.83
N ALA A 216 19.94 1.71 0.81
CA ALA A 216 20.93 0.65 0.68
C ALA A 216 21.30 -0.04 2.02
N ASP A 217 20.79 0.48 3.14
CA ASP A 217 21.13 0.05 4.50
C ASP A 217 19.88 -0.23 5.35
N GLY A 218 20.08 -0.89 6.49
CA GLY A 218 19.01 -1.18 7.47
C GLY A 218 17.97 -2.20 7.02
N GLY A 219 18.19 -2.88 5.88
CA GLY A 219 17.43 -4.06 5.48
C GLY A 219 18.13 -5.37 5.91
N ALA A 220 17.51 -6.50 5.59
CA ALA A 220 18.06 -7.84 5.89
C ALA A 220 19.22 -8.28 4.98
N ARG A 221 19.50 -7.52 3.92
CA ARG A 221 20.63 -7.79 3.02
C ARG A 221 21.91 -7.40 3.76
N PRO A 222 22.90 -8.30 3.89
CA PRO A 222 24.11 -7.98 4.63
C PRO A 222 24.90 -6.88 3.93
N PRO A 223 25.61 -6.01 4.67
CA PRO A 223 26.29 -4.84 4.10
C PRO A 223 27.24 -5.14 2.92
N GLU A 224 27.93 -6.27 2.97
CA GLU A 224 28.84 -6.75 1.91
C GLU A 224 28.12 -7.11 0.60
N ALA A 225 26.85 -7.50 0.69
CA ALA A 225 26.01 -7.83 -0.46
C ALA A 225 25.06 -6.68 -0.86
N ALA A 226 25.12 -5.54 -0.17
CA ALA A 226 24.29 -4.38 -0.42
C ALA A 226 24.56 -3.79 -1.80
N LEU A 227 23.49 -3.51 -2.55
CA LEU A 227 23.61 -2.77 -3.80
C LEU A 227 24.11 -1.36 -3.51
N LYS A 228 25.00 -0.88 -4.38
CA LYS A 228 25.55 0.48 -4.29
C LYS A 228 24.76 1.42 -5.20
N PRO A 229 24.57 2.69 -4.79
CA PRO A 229 24.10 3.74 -5.67
C PRO A 229 24.87 3.80 -7.01
N ASN A 230 24.15 3.99 -8.11
CA ASN A 230 24.75 4.17 -9.44
C ASN A 230 25.77 5.33 -9.48
N LYS A 231 25.49 6.38 -8.72
CA LYS A 231 26.33 7.57 -8.59
C LYS A 231 26.58 7.87 -7.12
N ARG A 232 27.65 8.63 -6.85
CA ARG A 232 28.02 9.07 -5.50
C ARG A 232 26.86 9.80 -4.83
N LYS A 233 26.57 9.45 -3.57
CA LYS A 233 25.66 10.20 -2.71
C LYS A 233 26.22 11.61 -2.46
N ARG A 234 25.46 12.64 -2.85
CA ARG A 234 25.81 14.05 -2.57
C ARG A 234 25.52 14.45 -1.13
N TRP A 235 24.51 13.83 -0.52
CA TRP A 235 24.01 14.15 0.81
C TRP A 235 23.96 12.91 1.69
N PRO A 236 23.98 13.05 3.03
CA PRO A 236 23.95 11.92 3.96
C PRO A 236 22.52 11.34 4.15
N SER A 237 21.66 11.44 3.12
CA SER A 237 20.36 10.76 3.12
C SER A 237 20.52 9.24 3.01
N ARG A 238 19.67 8.52 3.73
CA ARG A 238 19.56 7.07 3.59
C ARG A 238 18.94 6.73 2.24
N LEU A 239 17.87 7.45 1.87
CA LEU A 239 17.30 7.43 0.54
C LEU A 239 18.29 7.99 -0.47
N TYR A 240 18.51 7.25 -1.55
CA TYR A 240 19.26 7.66 -2.71
C TYR A 240 18.34 7.70 -3.92
N MET A 241 18.49 8.72 -4.76
CA MET A 241 17.75 8.88 -6.00
C MET A 241 18.67 9.40 -7.11
N ASP A 242 18.72 8.70 -8.24
CA ASP A 242 19.32 9.14 -9.50
C ASP A 242 18.21 9.71 -10.40
N GLY A 243 17.96 11.01 -10.26
CA GLY A 243 16.91 11.71 -11.02
C GLY A 243 17.00 11.52 -12.55
N PRO A 244 18.17 11.75 -13.18
CA PRO A 244 18.35 11.52 -14.61
C PRO A 244 18.00 10.10 -15.07
N GLU A 245 18.41 9.08 -14.32
CA GLU A 245 18.10 7.69 -14.66
C GLU A 245 16.60 7.40 -14.56
N LEU A 246 15.92 7.96 -13.54
CA LEU A 246 14.46 7.87 -13.40
C LEU A 246 13.71 8.56 -14.54
N VAL A 247 14.18 9.71 -15.01
CA VAL A 247 13.58 10.42 -16.16
C VAL A 247 13.72 9.58 -17.42
N LYS A 248 14.92 9.06 -17.70
CA LYS A 248 15.17 8.18 -18.84
C LYS A 248 14.26 6.96 -18.81
N PHE A 249 14.24 6.24 -17.68
CA PHE A 249 13.37 5.09 -17.46
C PHE A 249 11.90 5.43 -17.74
N THR A 250 11.40 6.51 -17.16
CA THR A 250 9.99 6.89 -17.25
C THR A 250 9.60 7.20 -18.70
N LEU A 251 10.45 7.92 -19.44
CA LEU A 251 10.23 8.23 -20.86
C LEU A 251 10.35 7.01 -21.79
N GLU A 252 11.05 5.96 -21.36
CA GLU A 252 11.18 4.71 -22.10
C GLU A 252 9.96 3.80 -21.92
N VAL A 253 9.43 3.68 -20.69
CA VAL A 253 8.40 2.68 -20.39
C VAL A 253 6.96 3.19 -20.42
N VAL A 254 6.72 4.47 -20.15
CA VAL A 254 5.36 5.01 -20.03
C VAL A 254 4.67 5.19 -21.40
N PRO A 255 5.32 5.69 -22.46
CA PRO A 255 4.65 5.79 -23.76
C PRO A 255 4.15 4.44 -24.30
N PRO A 256 4.98 3.36 -24.34
CA PRO A 256 4.50 2.05 -24.76
C PRO A 256 3.40 1.47 -23.85
N LEU A 257 3.43 1.80 -22.54
CA LEU A 257 2.37 1.42 -21.60
C LEU A 257 1.03 2.07 -21.99
N VAL A 258 1.03 3.37 -22.28
CA VAL A 258 -0.16 4.12 -22.71
C VAL A 258 -0.71 3.56 -24.02
N ASP A 259 0.16 3.41 -25.02
CA ASP A 259 -0.22 2.86 -26.34
C ASP A 259 -0.89 1.48 -26.19
N ARG A 260 -0.35 0.64 -25.28
CA ARG A 260 -0.91 -0.69 -25.05
C ARG A 260 -2.29 -0.65 -24.40
N ILE A 261 -2.52 0.25 -23.43
CA ILE A 261 -3.83 0.42 -22.79
C ILE A 261 -4.86 0.93 -23.80
N LEU A 262 -4.48 1.89 -24.66
CA LEU A 262 -5.35 2.38 -25.73
C LEU A 262 -5.70 1.27 -26.71
N ALA A 263 -4.71 0.50 -27.15
CA ALA A 263 -4.93 -0.65 -28.04
C ALA A 263 -5.85 -1.72 -27.41
N ASP A 264 -5.65 -2.05 -26.14
CA ASP A 264 -6.47 -3.05 -25.43
C ASP A 264 -7.91 -2.58 -25.19
N THR A 265 -8.16 -1.26 -25.12
CA THR A 265 -9.50 -0.68 -24.94
C THR A 265 -10.19 -0.28 -26.24
N GLY A 266 -9.44 -0.14 -27.34
CA GLY A 266 -9.93 0.39 -28.61
C GLY A 266 -10.22 1.89 -28.58
N LEU A 267 -9.76 2.62 -27.55
CA LEU A 267 -9.98 4.06 -27.40
C LEU A 267 -8.87 4.87 -28.04
N THR A 268 -9.19 6.10 -28.44
CA THR A 268 -8.21 7.10 -28.86
C THR A 268 -7.83 8.05 -27.73
N ASN A 269 -6.75 8.82 -27.90
CA ASN A 269 -6.30 9.82 -26.91
C ASN A 269 -7.38 10.88 -26.64
N GLU A 270 -8.20 11.20 -27.64
CA GLU A 270 -9.29 12.18 -27.56
C GLU A 270 -10.39 11.72 -26.60
N GLU A 271 -10.67 10.42 -26.54
CA GLU A 271 -11.71 9.81 -25.70
C GLU A 271 -11.31 9.61 -24.23
N VAL A 272 -10.02 9.78 -23.91
CA VAL A 272 -9.53 9.77 -22.53
C VAL A 272 -9.67 11.18 -21.95
N ASP A 273 -10.43 11.32 -20.87
CA ASP A 273 -10.64 12.59 -20.19
C ASP A 273 -9.40 13.02 -19.37
N PHE A 274 -8.82 12.09 -18.61
CA PHE A 274 -7.66 12.38 -17.76
C PHE A 274 -6.60 11.28 -17.79
N TYR A 275 -5.33 11.69 -17.76
CA TYR A 275 -4.16 10.86 -17.50
C TYR A 275 -3.67 11.14 -16.09
N LEU A 276 -4.17 10.33 -15.15
CA LEU A 276 -3.87 10.43 -13.72
C LEU A 276 -2.53 9.74 -13.43
N MET A 277 -1.45 10.50 -13.64
CA MET A 277 -0.08 10.01 -13.47
C MET A 277 0.38 10.10 -12.02
N HIS A 278 1.35 9.25 -11.65
CA HIS A 278 2.11 9.40 -10.41
C HIS A 278 2.68 10.82 -10.32
N GLN A 279 2.40 11.50 -9.20
CA GLN A 279 2.84 12.86 -8.96
C GLN A 279 4.31 12.84 -8.52
N ALA A 280 5.21 12.63 -9.49
CA ALA A 280 6.63 12.47 -9.24
C ALA A 280 7.30 13.83 -8.98
N THR A 281 7.29 14.67 -10.02
CA THR A 281 7.67 16.09 -10.02
C THR A 281 6.95 16.75 -11.20
N VAL A 282 6.71 18.08 -11.13
CA VAL A 282 6.13 18.83 -12.27
C VAL A 282 6.97 18.63 -13.53
N PHE A 283 8.30 18.64 -13.39
CA PHE A 283 9.25 18.41 -14.48
C PHE A 283 9.02 17.06 -15.17
N MET A 284 8.88 15.97 -14.41
CA MET A 284 8.65 14.63 -14.98
C MET A 284 7.31 14.55 -15.70
N ILE A 285 6.25 15.07 -15.08
CA ILE A 285 4.90 15.01 -15.62
C ILE A 285 4.83 15.80 -16.94
N ASP A 286 5.47 16.97 -17.01
CA ASP A 286 5.49 17.77 -18.23
C ASP A 286 6.27 17.09 -19.36
N HIS A 287 7.41 16.44 -19.05
CA HIS A 287 8.15 15.65 -20.03
C HIS A 287 7.31 14.51 -20.60
N LEU A 288 6.57 13.80 -19.75
CA LEU A 288 5.66 12.73 -20.19
C LEU A 288 4.51 13.27 -21.02
N ARG A 289 3.87 14.36 -20.58
CA ARG A 289 2.80 15.03 -21.32
C ARG A 289 3.26 15.40 -22.73
N ASN A 290 4.41 16.06 -22.84
CA ASN A 290 4.98 16.45 -24.13
C ASN A 290 5.34 15.23 -24.99
N ARG A 291 5.91 14.17 -24.39
CA ARG A 291 6.27 12.94 -25.10
C ARG A 291 5.05 12.20 -25.66
N LEU A 292 3.94 12.25 -24.94
CA LEU A 292 2.65 11.64 -25.30
C LEU A 292 1.76 12.55 -26.15
N LEU A 293 2.20 13.79 -26.43
CA LEU A 293 1.44 14.80 -27.17
C LEU A 293 0.06 15.09 -26.56
N LEU A 294 0.01 15.19 -25.22
CA LEU A 294 -1.23 15.41 -24.48
C LEU A 294 -1.45 16.88 -24.13
N ASP A 295 -2.71 17.31 -24.15
CA ASP A 295 -3.12 18.61 -23.65
C ASP A 295 -2.92 18.70 -22.13
N SER A 296 -2.52 19.88 -21.65
CA SER A 296 -2.30 20.13 -20.21
C SER A 296 -3.55 19.89 -19.38
N GLU A 297 -4.74 20.18 -19.92
CA GLU A 297 -6.01 19.98 -19.23
C GLU A 297 -6.32 18.51 -18.95
N LYS A 298 -5.78 17.60 -19.76
CA LYS A 298 -5.94 16.14 -19.57
C LYS A 298 -4.92 15.57 -18.59
N VAL A 299 -3.89 16.30 -18.19
CA VAL A 299 -2.82 15.82 -17.30
C VAL A 299 -2.77 16.66 -16.02
N PRO A 300 -3.70 16.42 -15.07
CA PRO A 300 -3.76 17.21 -13.86
C PRO A 300 -2.51 17.00 -12.99
N VAL A 301 -2.04 18.10 -12.41
CA VAL A 301 -0.88 18.16 -11.52
C VAL A 301 -1.34 18.67 -10.16
N ASP A 302 -0.98 17.95 -9.10
CA ASP A 302 -1.37 18.24 -7.73
C ASP A 302 -0.21 17.94 -6.77
N LEU A 303 0.79 18.81 -6.81
CA LEU A 303 2.04 18.69 -6.06
C LEU A 303 2.27 19.85 -5.08
N ASP A 304 1.54 20.95 -5.24
CA ASP A 304 1.86 22.24 -4.61
C ASP A 304 1.78 22.17 -3.07
N TYR A 305 0.85 21.39 -2.53
CA TYR A 305 0.60 21.34 -1.08
C TYR A 305 1.15 20.09 -0.38
N CYS A 306 1.33 18.98 -1.11
CA CYS A 306 1.73 17.69 -0.52
C CYS A 306 3.00 17.07 -1.14
N GLY A 307 3.51 17.62 -2.25
CA GLY A 307 4.65 17.04 -2.97
C GLY A 307 4.41 15.59 -3.40
N ASN A 308 5.50 14.87 -3.61
CA ASN A 308 5.46 13.46 -3.99
C ASN A 308 5.22 12.57 -2.75
N THR A 309 3.98 12.10 -2.60
CA THR A 309 3.54 11.16 -1.56
C THR A 309 3.64 9.68 -1.97
N VAL A 310 4.51 9.40 -2.95
CA VAL A 310 4.86 8.07 -3.44
C VAL A 310 3.62 7.27 -3.87
N SER A 311 3.19 6.25 -3.12
CA SER A 311 2.06 5.40 -3.52
C SER A 311 0.70 6.07 -3.32
N SER A 312 0.63 7.18 -2.58
CA SER A 312 -0.61 7.92 -2.32
C SER A 312 -0.92 9.01 -3.34
N THR A 313 -0.03 9.30 -4.28
CA THR A 313 -0.20 10.44 -5.19
C THR A 313 -1.45 10.37 -6.05
N ILE A 314 -1.74 9.21 -6.67
CA ILE A 314 -2.90 9.07 -7.57
C ILE A 314 -4.21 9.11 -6.78
N PRO A 315 -4.37 8.35 -5.67
CA PRO A 315 -5.58 8.45 -4.85
C PRO A 315 -5.85 9.85 -4.26
N ILE A 316 -4.79 10.58 -3.86
CA ILE A 316 -4.92 11.96 -3.36
C ILE A 316 -5.40 12.88 -4.50
N LEU A 317 -4.75 12.81 -5.66
CA LEU A 317 -5.15 13.55 -6.86
C LEU A 317 -6.62 13.28 -7.23
N MET A 318 -7.05 12.02 -7.23
CA MET A 318 -8.45 11.65 -7.51
C MET A 318 -9.41 12.27 -6.49
N HIS A 319 -9.04 12.27 -5.20
CA HIS A 319 -9.84 12.89 -4.15
C HIS A 319 -10.03 14.39 -4.37
N ASP A 320 -8.96 15.10 -4.72
CA ASP A 320 -9.00 16.55 -4.93
C ASP A 320 -9.72 16.94 -6.22
N LEU A 321 -9.57 16.14 -7.29
CA LEU A 321 -10.36 16.31 -8.52
C LEU A 321 -11.86 16.05 -8.29
N ARG A 322 -12.23 15.09 -7.44
CA ARG A 322 -13.64 14.89 -7.03
C ARG A 322 -14.15 16.07 -6.22
N ARG A 323 -13.39 16.53 -5.22
CA ARG A 323 -13.77 17.67 -4.37
C ARG A 323 -13.92 18.97 -5.14
N SER A 324 -13.09 19.19 -6.15
CA SER A 324 -13.20 20.33 -7.06
C SER A 324 -14.27 20.16 -8.15
N GLY A 325 -14.94 19.00 -8.21
CA GLY A 325 -15.99 18.71 -9.18
C GLY A 325 -15.49 18.48 -10.60
N LYS A 326 -14.18 18.32 -10.82
CA LYS A 326 -13.59 18.05 -12.14
C LYS A 326 -13.74 16.59 -12.56
N LEU A 327 -13.57 15.66 -11.60
CA LEU A 327 -13.73 14.22 -11.82
C LEU A 327 -15.16 13.81 -11.42
N LYS A 328 -15.97 13.44 -12.42
CA LYS A 328 -17.41 13.12 -12.29
C LYS A 328 -17.71 11.73 -12.85
N PRO A 329 -18.82 11.08 -12.44
CA PRO A 329 -19.27 9.82 -13.03
C PRO A 329 -19.26 9.82 -14.56
N GLY A 330 -18.83 8.70 -15.14
CA GLY A 330 -18.72 8.49 -16.59
C GLY A 330 -17.41 8.98 -17.20
N LYS A 331 -16.60 9.77 -16.48
CA LYS A 331 -15.28 10.19 -16.97
C LYS A 331 -14.34 9.00 -17.11
N ARG A 332 -13.68 8.89 -18.26
CA ARG A 332 -12.70 7.85 -18.59
C ARG A 332 -11.30 8.36 -18.30
N SER A 333 -10.59 7.72 -17.40
CA SER A 333 -9.27 8.15 -16.94
C SER A 333 -8.28 7.00 -16.98
N MET A 334 -7.08 7.27 -17.48
CA MET A 334 -5.97 6.35 -17.43
C MET A 334 -5.15 6.63 -16.17
N MET A 335 -5.02 5.65 -15.28
CA MET A 335 -4.15 5.75 -14.11
C MET A 335 -2.78 5.19 -14.46
N ILE A 336 -1.71 5.92 -14.15
CA ILE A 336 -0.34 5.56 -14.55
C ILE A 336 0.61 5.73 -13.36
N GLY A 337 1.06 4.61 -12.79
CA GLY A 337 2.06 4.59 -11.72
C GLY A 337 3.42 4.14 -12.24
N PHE A 338 4.49 4.78 -11.80
CA PHE A 338 5.87 4.40 -12.12
C PHE A 338 6.82 4.78 -10.98
N GLY A 339 7.86 3.98 -10.75
CA GLY A 339 8.81 4.24 -9.68
C GLY A 339 9.58 3.01 -9.22
N VAL A 340 9.90 2.96 -7.92
CA VAL A 340 10.99 2.16 -7.36
C VAL A 340 10.71 0.65 -7.40
N GLY A 341 11.47 -0.23 -8.03
CA GLY A 341 12.70 -0.09 -8.81
C GLY A 341 12.81 -1.27 -9.77
N PHE A 342 12.85 -1.04 -11.08
CA PHE A 342 11.77 -0.25 -11.65
C PHE A 342 10.48 -1.06 -11.67
N SER A 343 9.38 -0.39 -11.41
CA SER A 343 8.04 -0.94 -11.49
C SER A 343 7.15 0.12 -12.08
N TRP A 344 6.29 -0.29 -12.99
CA TRP A 344 5.27 0.58 -13.56
C TRP A 344 4.00 -0.21 -13.82
N ALA A 345 2.88 0.50 -13.79
CA ALA A 345 1.59 -0.07 -14.05
C ALA A 345 0.67 1.01 -14.61
N GLY A 346 -0.24 0.60 -15.47
CA GLY A 346 -1.33 1.46 -15.90
C GLY A 346 -2.60 0.67 -16.09
N CYS A 347 -3.72 1.36 -15.99
CA CYS A 347 -5.03 0.79 -16.28
C CYS A 347 -6.01 1.86 -16.71
N MET A 348 -7.04 1.43 -17.42
CA MET A 348 -8.17 2.27 -17.74
C MET A 348 -9.23 2.20 -16.64
N TRP A 349 -9.83 3.33 -16.33
CA TRP A 349 -10.84 3.46 -15.29
C TRP A 349 -11.97 4.39 -15.73
N THR A 350 -13.21 3.98 -15.51
CA THR A 350 -14.39 4.84 -15.66
C THR A 350 -14.87 5.24 -14.27
N GLU A 351 -14.93 6.54 -14.00
CA GLU A 351 -15.42 7.08 -12.73
C GLU A 351 -16.88 6.68 -12.51
N THR A 352 -17.18 6.19 -11.31
CA THR A 352 -18.52 5.72 -10.91
C THR A 352 -19.03 6.42 -9.66
N TRP A 353 -18.18 7.20 -8.99
CA TRP A 353 -18.52 7.88 -7.74
C TRP A 353 -19.48 9.05 -7.95
N ALA A 354 -20.76 8.85 -7.63
CA ALA A 354 -21.77 9.92 -7.59
C ALA A 354 -21.86 10.53 -6.19
N ALA A 355 -21.69 11.85 -6.07
CA ALA A 355 -21.70 12.56 -4.79
C ALA A 355 -23.00 12.36 -3.96
N GLU A 356 -24.12 12.06 -4.60
CA GLU A 356 -25.40 11.78 -3.93
C GLU A 356 -25.36 10.52 -3.03
N GLN A 357 -24.49 9.55 -3.31
CA GLN A 357 -24.29 8.38 -2.43
C GLN A 357 -23.60 8.72 -1.10
N ALA A 358 -22.90 9.86 -1.02
CA ALA A 358 -22.26 10.32 0.22
C ALA A 358 -23.20 11.16 1.11
N LEU A 359 -24.23 11.80 0.52
CA LEU A 359 -25.17 12.68 1.20
C LEU A 359 -26.42 11.94 1.74
N ALA A 360 -26.67 10.71 1.31
CA ALA A 360 -27.75 9.88 1.85
C ALA A 360 -27.53 9.44 3.32
N ASN A 361 -26.39 9.79 3.94
CA ASN A 361 -26.16 9.58 5.38
C ASN A 361 -25.50 10.82 6.03
N PRO A 362 -26.29 11.85 6.40
CA PRO A 362 -25.80 13.11 6.95
C PRO A 362 -25.09 13.01 8.31
N ALA A 363 -25.15 11.85 8.98
CA ALA A 363 -24.51 11.65 10.28
C ALA A 363 -22.96 11.57 10.19
N ALA A 364 -22.39 11.37 8.99
CA ALA A 364 -20.95 11.20 8.81
C ALA A 364 -20.18 12.48 8.47
N SER A 365 -20.86 13.57 8.08
CA SER A 365 -20.20 14.80 7.60
C SER A 365 -19.84 15.82 8.68
N HIS A 366 -20.27 15.62 9.94
CA HIS A 366 -20.04 16.58 11.03
C HIS A 366 -18.97 16.19 12.07
N GLN A 367 -18.12 15.20 11.82
CA GLN A 367 -17.04 14.82 12.76
C GLN A 367 -15.64 14.72 12.12
N ALA A 368 -15.35 15.60 11.17
CA ALA A 368 -14.00 15.85 10.68
C ALA A 368 -13.78 17.36 10.50
N ALA A 369 -13.82 18.07 11.62
CA ALA A 369 -13.14 19.35 11.82
C ALA A 369 -12.11 19.15 12.95
#